data_AF-A0A7V7E8N5-F1
#
_entry.id   AF-A0A7V7E8N5-F1
#
_cell.length_a   1.000
_cell.length_b   1.000
_cell.length_c   1.000
_cell.angle_alpha   90.00
_cell.angle_beta   90.00
_cell.angle_gamma   90.00
#
_symmetry.space_group_name_H-M   'P 1'
#
loop_
_entity.id
_entity.type
_entity.pdbx_description
1 polymer ?
#
loop_
_entity_poly.entity_id
_entity_poly.type
_entity_poly.pdbx_seq_one_letter_code
_entity_poly.pdbx_strand_id
1 'polypeptide(L)'
;MSGAGGLGDDLARLASLVFTARRLLAGGALVDLSAIEERVREVCGTVAAMPPDEGRGLVGDLQSLIGKLDRLGEDLRDRLDRFAGPAGTITTQG
;
A
#
# COMPACT_ATOMS: atom_id res chain seq x y z
N MET A 1 14.91 23.48 5.65
CA MET A 1 14.24 23.67 4.35
C MET A 1 14.44 22.43 3.49
N SER A 2 13.41 21.61 3.33
CA SER A 2 13.21 20.68 2.20
C SER A 2 11.78 20.12 2.31
N GLY A 3 10.78 20.99 2.10
CA GLY A 3 9.36 20.60 2.22
C GLY A 3 8.86 19.77 1.04
N ALA A 4 9.28 20.10 -0.19
CA ALA A 4 8.82 19.43 -1.41
C ALA A 4 9.81 18.38 -1.97
N GLY A 5 11.12 18.65 -1.89
CA GLY A 5 12.14 17.73 -2.42
C GLY A 5 12.24 16.40 -1.66
N GLY A 6 12.10 16.44 -0.32
CA GLY A 6 12.13 15.23 0.51
C GLY A 6 10.88 14.35 0.32
N LEU A 7 9.73 14.96 0.04
CA LEU A 7 8.48 14.23 -0.08
C LEU A 7 8.42 13.37 -1.36
N GLY A 8 9.01 13.85 -2.46
CA GLY A 8 9.17 13.04 -3.68
C GLY A 8 10.02 11.79 -3.44
N ASP A 9 11.13 11.93 -2.71
CA ASP A 9 11.97 10.79 -2.33
C ASP A 9 11.24 9.81 -1.41
N ASP A 10 10.42 10.32 -0.49
CA ASP A 10 9.60 9.51 0.40
C ASP A 10 8.52 8.73 -0.36
N LEU A 11 7.86 9.35 -1.33
CA LEU A 11 6.91 8.69 -2.24
C LEU A 11 7.59 7.60 -3.06
N ALA A 12 8.82 7.85 -3.56
CA ALA A 12 9.59 6.87 -4.32
C ALA A 12 10.00 5.67 -3.45
N ARG A 13 10.44 5.90 -2.21
CA ARG A 13 10.75 4.84 -1.24
C ARG A 13 9.52 4.01 -0.91
N LEU A 14 8.39 4.67 -0.66
CA LEU A 14 7.15 3.99 -0.36
C LEU A 14 6.65 3.14 -1.54
N ALA A 15 6.75 3.66 -2.76
CA ALA A 15 6.46 2.88 -3.96
C ALA A 15 7.34 1.62 -4.10
N SER A 16 8.62 1.71 -3.72
CA SER A 16 9.55 0.58 -3.72
C SER A 16 9.17 -0.47 -2.67
N LEU A 17 8.76 -0.04 -1.47
CA LEU A 17 8.27 -0.94 -0.41
C LEU A 17 7.00 -1.68 -0.85
N VAL A 18 6.04 -0.97 -1.44
CA VAL A 18 4.81 -1.58 -1.97
C VAL A 18 5.14 -2.59 -3.07
N PHE A 19 6.04 -2.25 -3.99
CA PHE A 19 6.48 -3.18 -5.03
C PHE A 19 7.11 -4.46 -4.45
N THR A 20 7.97 -4.30 -3.45
CA THR A 20 8.63 -5.43 -2.77
C THR A 20 7.60 -6.30 -2.04
N ALA A 21 6.67 -5.69 -1.31
CA ALA A 21 5.59 -6.38 -0.62
C ALA A 21 4.75 -7.23 -1.59
N ARG A 22 4.32 -6.66 -2.72
CA ARG A 22 3.56 -7.38 -3.75
C ARG A 22 4.35 -8.57 -4.31
N ARG A 23 5.64 -8.40 -4.57
CA ARG A 23 6.51 -9.47 -5.06
C ARG A 23 6.68 -10.60 -4.03
N LEU A 24 6.83 -10.26 -2.76
CA LEU A 24 6.90 -11.24 -1.67
C LEU A 24 5.56 -11.98 -1.49
N LEU A 25 4.44 -11.27 -1.59
CA LEU A 25 3.11 -11.87 -1.56
C LEU A 25 2.89 -12.85 -2.71
N ALA A 26 3.29 -12.49 -3.93
CA ALA A 26 3.23 -13.37 -5.10
C ALA A 26 4.11 -14.62 -4.93
N GLY A 27 5.23 -14.50 -4.22
CA GLY A 27 6.11 -15.61 -3.86
C GLY A 27 5.61 -16.48 -2.69
N GLY A 28 4.43 -16.20 -2.14
CA GLY A 28 3.86 -16.96 -1.02
C GLY A 28 4.42 -16.58 0.36
N ALA A 29 5.26 -15.55 0.47
CA ALA A 29 5.77 -15.09 1.76
C ALA A 29 4.69 -14.33 2.55
N LEU A 30 4.71 -14.42 3.88
CA LEU A 30 3.96 -13.50 4.73
C LEU A 30 4.68 -12.15 4.75
N VAL A 31 3.94 -11.06 4.59
CA VAL A 31 4.49 -9.72 4.55
C VAL A 31 3.87 -8.91 5.68
N ASP A 32 4.73 -8.29 6.48
CA ASP A 32 4.33 -7.28 7.44
C ASP A 32 4.15 -5.94 6.73
N LEU A 33 2.95 -5.36 6.84
CA LEU A 33 2.57 -4.11 6.20
C LEU A 33 2.68 -2.92 7.15
N SER A 34 3.03 -3.13 8.42
CA SER A 34 3.11 -2.07 9.44
C SER A 34 4.04 -0.94 9.01
N ALA A 35 5.19 -1.27 8.40
CA ALA A 35 6.14 -0.29 7.88
C ALA A 35 5.57 0.53 6.70
N ILE A 36 4.70 -0.06 5.87
CA ILE A 36 4.03 0.66 4.78
C ILE A 36 2.97 1.60 5.37
N GLU A 37 2.18 1.13 6.34
CA GLU A 37 1.16 1.94 7.01
C GLU A 37 1.76 3.18 7.69
N GLU A 38 2.82 3.00 8.47
CA GLU A 38 3.50 4.10 9.16
C GLU A 38 4.00 5.14 8.16
N ARG A 39 4.63 4.70 7.07
CA ARG A 39 5.18 5.60 6.06
C ARG A 39 4.08 6.32 5.27
N VAL A 40 2.96 5.65 4.95
CA VAL A 40 1.79 6.30 4.35
C VAL A 40 1.26 7.40 5.27
N ARG A 41 1.15 7.11 6.57
CA ARG A 41 0.66 8.08 7.56
C ARG A 41 1.55 9.32 7.63
N GLU A 42 2.86 9.15 7.64
CA GLU A 42 3.84 10.25 7.61
C GLU A 42 3.64 11.12 6.35
N VAL A 43 3.63 10.49 5.16
CA VAL A 43 3.45 11.18 3.88
C VAL A 43 2.12 11.94 3.83
N CYS A 44 1.02 11.31 4.23
CA CYS A 44 -0.30 11.95 4.30
C CYS A 44 -0.30 13.14 5.25
N GLY A 45 0.37 13.05 6.41
CA GLY A 45 0.52 14.14 7.36
C GLY A 45 1.29 15.33 6.76
N THR A 46 2.39 15.06 6.07
CA THR A 46 3.18 16.10 5.38
C THR A 46 2.38 16.78 4.28
N VAL A 47 1.69 16.01 3.43
CA VAL A 47 0.84 16.56 2.36
C VAL A 47 -0.29 17.41 2.91
N ALA A 48 -0.95 16.96 3.99
CA ALA A 48 -2.06 17.70 4.61
C ALA A 48 -1.62 19.05 5.22
N ALA A 49 -0.35 19.14 5.64
CA ALA A 49 0.23 20.37 6.20
C ALA A 49 0.82 21.30 5.13
N MET A 50 0.89 20.87 3.86
CA MET A 50 1.52 21.64 2.79
C MET A 50 0.61 22.73 2.20
N PRO A 51 1.19 23.86 1.74
CA PRO A 51 0.48 24.82 0.92
C PRO A 51 -0.03 24.18 -0.38
N PRO A 52 -1.23 24.54 -0.86
CA PRO A 52 -1.84 23.92 -2.04
C PRO A 52 -1.03 24.08 -3.33
N ASP A 53 -0.25 25.16 -3.45
CA ASP A 53 0.62 25.40 -4.62
C ASP A 53 1.83 24.46 -4.66
N GLU A 54 2.37 24.09 -3.49
CA GLU A 54 3.47 23.13 -3.40
C GLU A 54 2.98 21.69 -3.60
N GLY A 55 1.77 21.36 -3.12
CA GLY A 55 1.17 20.03 -3.27
C GLY A 55 0.73 19.70 -4.69
N ARG A 56 0.46 20.72 -5.52
CA ARG A 56 -0.06 20.53 -6.88
C ARG A 56 0.89 19.73 -7.78
N GLY A 57 2.20 19.86 -7.57
CA GLY A 57 3.22 19.09 -8.31
C GLY A 57 3.28 17.61 -7.94
N LEU A 58 2.78 17.22 -6.77
CA LEU A 58 2.87 15.86 -6.23
C LEU A 58 1.61 15.02 -6.51
N VAL A 59 0.56 15.63 -7.07
CA VAL A 59 -0.73 14.97 -7.31
C VAL A 59 -0.57 13.70 -8.16
N GLY A 60 0.25 13.76 -9.21
CA GLY A 60 0.51 12.59 -10.07
C GLY A 60 1.19 11.44 -9.33
N ASP A 61 2.19 11.76 -8.50
CA ASP A 61 2.92 10.76 -7.72
C ASP A 61 2.04 10.14 -6.62
N LEU A 62 1.21 10.95 -5.97
CA LEU A 62 0.22 10.49 -4.98
C LEU A 62 -0.82 9.56 -5.62
N GLN A 63 -1.38 9.93 -6.77
CA GLN A 63 -2.32 9.06 -7.51
C GLN A 63 -1.66 7.74 -7.93
N SER A 64 -0.41 7.79 -8.38
CA SER A 64 0.37 6.60 -8.73
C SER A 64 0.59 5.70 -7.51
N LEU A 65 0.89 6.28 -6.35
CA LEU A 65 1.03 5.54 -5.10
C LEU A 65 -0.28 4.90 -4.65
N ILE A 66 -1.40 5.63 -4.70
CA ILE A 66 -2.74 5.11 -4.37
C ILE A 66 -3.03 3.89 -5.23
N GLY A 67 -2.86 3.98 -6.55
CA GLY A 67 -3.09 2.83 -7.44
C GLY A 67 -2.17 1.62 -7.17
N LYS A 68 -0.97 1.83 -6.60
CA LYS A 68 -0.10 0.72 -6.17
C LYS A 68 -0.59 0.09 -4.87
N LEU A 69 -1.09 0.90 -3.92
CA LEU A 69 -1.68 0.43 -2.68
C LEU A 69 -2.99 -0.32 -2.91
N ASP A 70 -3.83 0.15 -3.82
CA ASP A 70 -5.07 -0.53 -4.20
C ASP A 70 -4.79 -1.93 -4.75
N ARG A 71 -3.82 -2.06 -5.66
CA ARG A 71 -3.38 -3.35 -6.20
C ARG A 71 -2.80 -4.27 -5.12
N LEU A 72 -2.05 -3.72 -4.17
CA LEU A 72 -1.57 -4.51 -3.02
C LEU A 72 -2.75 -5.03 -2.19
N GLY A 73 -3.80 -4.21 -1.99
CA GLY A 73 -5.02 -4.62 -1.31
C GLY A 73 -5.79 -5.72 -2.06
N GLU A 74 -5.86 -5.64 -3.39
CA GLU A 74 -6.41 -6.71 -4.25
C GLU A 74 -5.61 -7.99 -4.11
N ASP A 75 -4.28 -7.94 -4.24
CA ASP A 75 -3.39 -9.09 -4.11
C ASP A 75 -3.54 -9.78 -2.73
N LEU A 76 -3.75 -9.00 -1.66
CA LEU A 76 -4.00 -9.51 -0.32
C LEU A 76 -5.37 -10.18 -0.19
N ARG A 77 -6.44 -9.57 -0.72
CA ARG A 77 -7.79 -10.15 -0.69
C ARG A 77 -7.85 -11.45 -1.45
N ASP A 78 -7.32 -11.49 -2.67
CA ASP A 78 -7.25 -12.70 -3.49
C ASP A 78 -6.54 -13.83 -2.76
N ARG A 79 -5.50 -13.49 -1.99
CA ARG A 79 -4.75 -14.47 -1.21
C ARG A 79 -5.51 -14.92 0.04
N LEU A 80 -6.15 -14.01 0.76
CA LEU A 80 -7.01 -14.34 1.90
C LEU A 80 -8.18 -15.23 1.47
N ASP A 81 -8.80 -14.95 0.33
CA ASP A 81 -9.88 -15.77 -0.24
C ASP A 81 -9.41 -17.18 -0.59
N ARG A 82 -8.18 -17.32 -1.11
CA ARG A 82 -7.56 -18.64 -1.33
C ARG A 82 -7.30 -19.40 -0.03
N PHE A 83 -6.92 -18.71 1.05
CA PHE A 83 -6.74 -19.33 2.36
C PHE A 83 -8.07 -19.61 3.06
N ALA A 84 -9.10 -18.82 2.80
CA ALA A 84 -10.45 -18.97 3.32
C ALA A 84 -11.31 -19.96 2.50
N GLY A 85 -10.68 -20.87 1.72
CA GLY A 85 -11.36 -21.92 0.96
C GLY A 85 -12.48 -22.63 1.74
N PRO A 86 -13.52 -23.16 1.06
CA PRO A 86 -14.89 -23.22 1.55
C PRO A 86 -15.03 -23.88 2.92
N ALA A 87 -14.97 -23.07 3.98
CA ALA A 87 -15.30 -23.44 5.34
C ALA A 87 -16.83 -23.53 5.52
N GLY A 88 -17.51 -24.32 4.67
CA GLY A 88 -18.97 -24.36 4.59
C GLY A 88 -19.58 -25.68 4.11
N THR A 89 -18.81 -26.75 3.90
CA THR A 89 -19.36 -28.09 3.64
C THR A 89 -18.94 -29.06 4.74
N ILE A 90 -19.47 -28.87 5.94
CA ILE A 90 -19.62 -29.97 6.88
C ILE A 90 -20.91 -30.67 6.47
N THR A 91 -20.80 -31.72 5.67
CA THR A 91 -21.86 -32.69 5.43
C THR A 91 -22.28 -33.30 6.77
N THR A 92 -23.42 -32.88 7.31
CA THR A 92 -24.17 -33.68 8.27
C THR A 92 -24.83 -34.81 7.49
N GLN A 93 -24.21 -35.99 7.53
CA GLN A 93 -24.80 -37.23 7.05
C GLN A 93 -25.80 -37.72 8.09
N GLY A 94 -27.03 -37.99 7.63
CA GLY A 94 -28.17 -38.44 8.44
C GLY A 94 -28.11 -39.89 8.89
#